data_AF-A0A3M7P4W0-F1
#
_entry.id   AF-A0A3M7P4W0-F1
#
_cell.length_a   1.000
_cell.length_b   1.000
_cell.length_c   1.000
_cell.angle_alpha   90.00
_cell.angle_beta   90.00
_cell.angle_gamma   90.00
#
_symmetry.space_group_name_H-M   'P 1'
#
loop_
_entity.id
_entity.type
_entity.pdbx_description
1 polymer ?
#
loop_
_entity_poly.entity_id
_entity_poly.type
_entity_poly.pdbx_seq_one_letter_code
_entity_poly.pdbx_strand_id
1 'polypeptide(L)'
;MSGTYSNLDILTSFYVECKSLTIQISIVYERGNFIWIASDDYQIKDAKKSFADRPRALNMFNLIKIVDKRSNYFLLPSDIDKFLFEYDHSAFLECNRDLVKKNIQKLGSKHQQDVKKNNIISPVLEHISKSLESFRKHYWLAGGTLLGWYRDCGIIPFTQDVDIAIWAHEYDDRIKKHFLGNKIVRIWGTLGLLNDSFEFRLFNDKFTFDLFLVYKINQTHQWCGYQVKRHKFRRFLPKFDKV
;
A
#
# COMPACT_ATOMS: atom_id res chain seq x y z
N MET A 1 2.05 -15.91 15.51
CA MET A 1 3.25 -15.45 16.22
C MET A 1 3.86 -14.32 15.41
N SER A 2 3.79 -13.07 15.87
CA SER A 2 4.42 -11.93 15.19
C SER A 2 5.28 -11.19 16.21
N GLY A 3 6.55 -11.57 16.26
CA GLY A 3 7.55 -10.88 17.06
C GLY A 3 7.62 -9.42 16.65
N THR A 4 7.59 -8.55 17.64
CA THR A 4 8.00 -7.15 17.49
C THR A 4 9.49 -7.15 17.15
N TYR A 5 9.82 -6.87 15.90
CA TYR A 5 11.21 -6.73 15.41
C TYR A 5 11.93 -5.50 15.99
N SER A 6 11.44 -4.89 17.07
CA SER A 6 11.89 -3.57 17.52
C SER A 6 13.24 -3.57 18.24
N ASN A 7 13.81 -4.74 18.58
CA ASN A 7 15.05 -4.85 19.37
C ASN A 7 16.08 -5.86 18.81
N LEU A 8 16.01 -6.19 17.52
CA LEU A 8 17.05 -6.99 16.88
C LEU A 8 17.81 -6.08 15.91
N ASP A 9 19.14 -6.08 16.00
CA ASP A 9 19.99 -5.50 14.97
C ASP A 9 19.75 -6.29 13.68
N ILE A 10 19.01 -5.69 12.75
CA ILE A 10 18.73 -6.27 11.44
C ILE A 10 19.81 -5.80 10.50
N LEU A 11 20.47 -6.74 9.83
CA LEU A 11 21.52 -6.43 8.88
C LEU A 11 20.91 -5.85 7.60
N THR A 12 21.22 -4.59 7.28
CA THR A 12 20.49 -3.86 6.22
C THR A 12 21.23 -3.87 4.88
N SER A 13 22.53 -3.59 4.91
CA SER A 13 23.40 -3.64 3.73
C SER A 13 24.83 -4.00 4.11
N PHE A 14 25.57 -4.51 3.14
CA PHE A 14 27.04 -4.50 3.16
C PHE A 14 27.57 -3.44 2.19
N TYR A 15 28.72 -2.89 2.50
CA TYR A 15 29.44 -1.95 1.64
C TYR A 15 30.79 -2.56 1.28
N VAL A 16 31.04 -2.69 -0.03
CA VAL A 16 32.32 -3.11 -0.56
C VAL A 16 32.97 -1.90 -1.20
N GLU A 17 33.99 -1.37 -0.53
CA GLU A 17 34.78 -0.26 -1.05
C GLU A 17 35.91 -0.78 -1.94
N CYS A 18 35.95 -0.27 -3.16
CA CYS A 18 37.03 -0.40 -4.11
C CYS A 18 37.57 1.00 -4.41
N LYS A 19 38.82 1.13 -4.84
CA LYS A 19 39.55 2.41 -5.00
C LYS A 19 38.70 3.62 -5.45
N SER A 20 37.87 3.47 -6.48
CA SER A 20 36.98 4.51 -7.00
C SER A 20 35.49 4.12 -7.05
N LEU A 21 35.10 3.02 -6.40
CA LEU A 21 33.75 2.47 -6.49
C LEU A 21 33.33 1.92 -5.13
N THR A 22 32.20 2.38 -4.62
CA THR A 22 31.52 1.76 -3.48
C THR A 22 30.33 0.96 -4.00
N ILE A 23 30.32 -0.34 -3.72
CA ILE A 23 29.20 -1.23 -4.05
C ILE A 23 28.36 -1.43 -2.78
N GLN A 24 27.11 -1.01 -2.81
CA GLN A 24 26.12 -1.35 -1.79
C GLN A 24 25.48 -2.69 -2.16
N ILE A 25 25.48 -3.63 -1.21
CA ILE A 25 24.75 -4.90 -1.29
C ILE A 25 23.64 -4.82 -0.27
N SER A 26 22.44 -4.42 -0.69
CA SER A 26 21.25 -4.37 0.18
C SER A 26 20.74 -5.77 0.48
N ILE A 27 20.37 -6.02 1.73
CA ILE A 27 19.77 -7.27 2.17
C ILE A 27 18.25 -7.15 2.10
N VAL A 28 17.64 -8.19 1.57
CA VAL A 28 16.19 -8.33 1.47
C VAL A 28 15.75 -9.53 2.30
N TYR A 29 14.61 -9.41 2.97
CA TYR A 29 14.08 -10.41 3.88
C TYR A 29 12.71 -10.86 3.41
N GLU A 30 12.42 -12.15 3.46
CA GLU A 30 11.04 -12.61 3.36
C GLU A 30 10.30 -12.35 4.68
N ARG A 31 9.13 -11.71 4.63
CA ARG A 31 8.30 -11.44 5.80
C ARG A 31 6.86 -11.82 5.51
N GLY A 32 6.50 -13.06 5.83
CA GLY A 32 5.16 -13.57 5.54
C GLY A 32 5.00 -13.81 4.04
N ASN A 33 4.18 -13.00 3.38
CA ASN A 33 3.85 -13.11 1.95
C ASN A 33 4.45 -11.99 1.08
N PHE A 34 5.41 -11.23 1.60
CA PHE A 34 6.06 -10.12 0.90
C PHE A 34 7.57 -10.07 1.17
N ILE A 35 8.29 -9.37 0.30
CA ILE A 35 9.70 -9.05 0.48
C ILE A 35 9.81 -7.74 1.25
N TRP A 36 10.51 -7.77 2.37
CA TRP A 36 10.78 -6.62 3.21
C TRP A 36 12.24 -6.17 3.06
N ILE A 37 12.42 -4.86 2.85
CA ILE A 37 13.73 -4.21 2.80
C ILE A 37 13.79 -3.26 3.99
N ALA A 38 14.77 -3.42 4.86
CA ALA A 38 15.00 -2.51 5.97
C ALA A 38 15.61 -1.18 5.48
N SER A 39 15.42 -0.10 6.24
CA SER A 39 16.15 1.14 5.97
C SER A 39 17.59 1.03 6.41
N ASP A 40 18.49 1.57 5.60
CA ASP A 40 19.90 1.70 5.89
C ASP A 40 20.26 3.18 6.00
N ASP A 41 20.68 3.60 7.19
CA ASP A 41 20.99 4.98 7.55
C ASP A 41 22.44 5.40 7.27
N TYR A 42 23.32 4.46 6.89
CA TYR A 42 24.73 4.76 6.60
C TYR A 42 24.89 5.76 5.46
N GLN A 43 25.54 6.89 5.63
CA GLN A 43 25.68 7.88 4.55
C GLN A 43 26.95 7.64 3.74
N ILE A 44 26.82 7.46 2.42
CA ILE A 44 27.96 7.42 1.51
C ILE A 44 28.31 8.87 1.14
N LYS A 45 29.56 9.27 1.38
CA LYS A 45 30.03 10.62 1.04
C LYS A 45 29.85 10.89 -0.45
N ASP A 46 29.26 12.04 -0.78
CA ASP A 46 29.06 12.53 -2.15
C ASP A 46 28.25 11.59 -3.08
N ALA A 47 27.45 10.66 -2.53
CA ALA A 47 26.62 9.74 -3.29
C ALA A 47 25.19 9.60 -2.73
N LYS A 48 24.22 9.32 -3.61
CA LYS A 48 22.85 8.96 -3.23
C LYS A 48 22.66 7.46 -3.32
N LYS A 49 22.05 6.86 -2.28
CA LYS A 49 21.62 5.47 -2.33
C LYS A 49 20.46 5.31 -3.32
N SER A 50 20.52 4.23 -4.09
CA SER A 50 19.39 3.80 -4.93
C SER A 50 18.46 2.84 -4.17
N PHE A 51 18.99 2.11 -3.19
CA PHE A 51 18.27 1.08 -2.43
C PHE A 51 18.36 1.28 -0.91
N ALA A 52 17.34 0.79 -0.19
CA ALA A 52 17.23 0.82 1.28
C ALA A 52 17.22 2.23 1.91
N ASP A 53 16.73 3.25 1.20
CA ASP A 53 16.58 4.62 1.72
C ASP A 53 15.52 4.74 2.84
N ARG A 54 14.57 3.81 2.86
CA ARG A 54 13.50 3.68 3.86
C ARG A 54 13.02 2.23 3.90
N PRO A 55 12.27 1.80 4.93
CA PRO A 55 11.71 0.47 4.95
C PRO A 55 10.72 0.30 3.78
N ARG A 56 10.76 -0.85 3.09
CA ARG A 56 9.90 -1.13 1.93
C ARG A 56 9.34 -2.55 1.99
N ALA A 57 8.15 -2.73 1.42
CA ALA A 57 7.46 -4.02 1.31
C ALA A 57 6.99 -4.23 -0.13
N LEU A 58 7.67 -5.12 -0.85
CA LEU A 58 7.38 -5.46 -2.23
C LEU A 58 6.62 -6.78 -2.30
N ASN A 59 5.79 -6.95 -3.32
CA ASN A 59 5.20 -8.26 -3.56
C ASN A 59 6.29 -9.29 -3.87
N MET A 60 6.00 -10.57 -3.65
CA MET A 60 6.86 -11.63 -4.17
C MET A 60 6.94 -11.52 -5.70
N PHE A 61 8.14 -11.63 -6.25
CA PHE A 61 8.39 -11.60 -7.69
C PHE A 61 9.28 -12.75 -8.13
N ASN A 62 9.12 -13.19 -9.38
CA ASN A 62 9.92 -14.27 -9.94
C ASN A 62 11.27 -13.74 -10.41
N LEU A 63 12.31 -14.55 -10.24
CA LEU A 63 13.65 -14.27 -10.71
C LEU A 63 13.94 -15.02 -12.02
N ILE A 64 14.65 -14.36 -12.93
CA ILE A 64 15.22 -14.95 -14.14
C ILE A 64 16.74 -14.99 -14.03
N LYS A 65 17.35 -16.04 -14.55
CA LYS A 65 18.80 -16.20 -14.62
C LYS A 65 19.32 -15.52 -15.88
N ILE A 66 20.22 -14.57 -15.72
CA ILE A 66 21.02 -14.02 -16.82
C ILE A 66 22.46 -14.51 -16.70
N VAL A 67 23.17 -14.58 -17.82
CA VAL A 67 24.58 -15.02 -17.87
C VAL A 67 25.39 -13.91 -18.53
N ASP A 68 26.50 -13.51 -17.90
CA ASP A 68 27.41 -12.52 -18.46
C ASP A 68 28.36 -13.14 -19.50
N LYS A 69 29.20 -12.30 -20.11
CA LYS A 69 30.19 -12.75 -21.12
C LYS A 69 31.28 -13.68 -20.57
N ARG A 70 31.39 -13.80 -19.24
CA ARG A 70 32.38 -14.63 -18.53
C ARG A 70 31.74 -15.88 -17.92
N SER A 71 30.50 -16.20 -18.31
CA SER A 71 29.74 -17.34 -17.79
C SER A 71 29.37 -17.26 -16.30
N ASN A 72 29.45 -16.07 -15.68
CA ASN A 72 28.84 -15.83 -14.38
C ASN A 72 27.34 -15.66 -14.56
N TYR A 73 26.56 -16.12 -13.58
CA TYR A 73 25.12 -15.94 -13.62
C TYR A 73 24.64 -14.98 -12.53
N PHE A 74 23.64 -14.19 -12.88
CA PHE A 74 22.95 -13.27 -11.98
C PHE A 74 21.45 -13.55 -12.03
N LEU A 75 20.78 -13.27 -10.92
CA LEU A 75 19.32 -13.33 -10.84
C LEU A 75 18.77 -11.91 -10.92
N LEU A 76 17.81 -11.70 -11.81
CA LEU A 76 17.10 -10.43 -11.96
C LEU A 76 15.60 -10.64 -11.79
N PRO A 77 14.84 -9.63 -11.31
CA PRO A 77 13.40 -9.64 -11.42
C PRO A 77 12.99 -9.90 -12.88
N SER A 78 12.07 -10.85 -13.07
CA SER A 78 11.51 -11.20 -14.37
C SER A 78 10.77 -10.04 -15.05
N ASP A 79 10.22 -9.11 -14.26
CA ASP A 79 9.60 -7.87 -14.72
C ASP A 79 10.28 -6.70 -13.99
N ILE A 80 11.32 -6.15 -14.61
CA ILE A 80 12.14 -5.06 -14.05
C ILE A 80 11.31 -3.79 -13.88
N ASP A 81 10.46 -3.46 -14.85
CA ASP A 81 9.62 -2.26 -14.79
C ASP A 81 8.64 -2.32 -13.63
N LYS A 82 8.00 -3.48 -13.42
CA LYS A 82 7.12 -3.70 -12.28
C LYS A 82 7.88 -3.63 -10.96
N PHE A 83 9.06 -4.24 -10.88
CA PHE A 83 9.90 -4.18 -9.69
C PHE A 83 10.26 -2.73 -9.32
N LEU A 84 10.69 -1.91 -10.29
CA LEU A 84 11.02 -0.51 -10.04
C LEU A 84 9.77 0.31 -9.66
N PHE A 85 8.63 0.06 -10.31
CA PHE A 85 7.36 0.70 -9.95
C PHE A 85 6.94 0.35 -8.51
N GLU A 86 6.99 -0.93 -8.12
CA GLU A 86 6.71 -1.34 -6.75
C GLU A 86 7.74 -0.75 -5.79
N TYR A 87 9.02 -0.75 -6.14
CA TYR A 87 10.07 -0.17 -5.31
C TYR A 87 9.75 1.28 -4.96
N ASP A 88 9.39 2.14 -5.91
CA ASP A 88 9.07 3.55 -5.66
C ASP A 88 7.85 3.77 -4.76
N HIS A 89 6.90 2.82 -4.75
CA HIS A 89 5.60 2.94 -4.07
C HIS A 89 5.41 1.99 -2.88
N SER A 90 6.45 1.26 -2.50
CA SER A 90 6.40 0.20 -1.48
C SER A 90 6.81 0.66 -0.08
N ALA A 91 6.82 1.96 0.21
CA ALA A 91 7.21 2.46 1.53
C ALA A 91 6.41 1.73 2.63
N PHE A 92 7.13 1.03 3.50
CA PHE A 92 6.55 0.18 4.51
C PHE A 92 6.42 0.95 5.81
N LEU A 93 5.18 1.14 6.25
CA LEU A 93 4.87 1.71 7.55
C LEU A 93 4.38 0.58 8.47
N GLU A 94 5.12 0.35 9.54
CA GLU A 94 4.78 -0.66 10.52
C GLU A 94 3.57 -0.22 11.36
N CYS A 95 2.72 -1.18 11.73
CA CYS A 95 1.68 -0.95 12.71
C CYS A 95 2.27 -0.50 14.06
N ASN A 96 1.79 0.63 14.60
CA ASN A 96 2.16 1.08 15.94
C ASN A 96 1.38 0.33 17.02
N ARG A 97 1.86 -0.86 17.40
CA ARG A 97 1.21 -1.71 18.40
C ARG A 97 1.09 -1.07 19.78
N ASP A 98 2.01 -0.17 20.14
CA ASP A 98 1.96 0.51 21.43
C ASP A 98 0.88 1.59 21.45
N LEU A 99 0.66 2.28 20.33
CA LEU A 99 -0.50 3.16 20.14
C LEU A 99 -1.80 2.36 20.28
N VAL A 100 -1.90 1.18 19.67
CA VAL A 100 -3.07 0.30 19.80
C VAL A 100 -3.33 -0.07 21.26
N LYS A 101 -2.30 -0.52 22.00
CA LYS A 101 -2.43 -0.85 23.44
C LYS A 101 -2.95 0.34 24.24
N LYS A 102 -2.38 1.55 24.01
CA LYS A 102 -2.82 2.79 24.67
C LYS A 102 -4.28 3.13 24.33
N ASN A 103 -4.69 2.96 23.08
CA ASN A 103 -6.05 3.25 22.65
C ASN A 103 -7.06 2.27 23.25
N ILE A 104 -6.75 0.98 23.32
CA ILE A 104 -7.59 -0.04 23.98
C ILE A 104 -7.79 0.30 25.46
N GLN A 105 -6.71 0.68 26.16
CA GLN A 105 -6.80 1.09 27.57
C GLN A 105 -7.69 2.32 27.76
N LYS A 106 -7.61 3.31 26.87
CA LYS A 106 -8.38 4.55 26.95
C LYS A 106 -9.86 4.38 26.59
N LEU A 107 -10.16 3.61 25.55
CA LEU A 107 -11.52 3.46 25.00
C LEU A 107 -12.31 2.33 25.69
N GLY A 108 -11.62 1.45 26.43
CA GLY A 108 -12.22 0.35 27.18
C GLY A 108 -12.78 -0.76 26.29
N SER A 109 -13.59 -1.64 26.87
CA SER A 109 -14.14 -2.84 26.23
C SER A 109 -15.07 -2.57 25.04
N LYS A 110 -15.54 -1.32 24.85
CA LYS A 110 -16.41 -0.93 23.72
C LYS A 110 -15.65 -0.81 22.39
N HIS A 111 -14.32 -0.72 22.41
CA HIS A 111 -13.48 -0.58 21.22
C HIS A 111 -12.51 -1.77 21.07
N GLN A 112 -13.05 -2.99 21.14
CA GLN A 112 -12.28 -4.19 20.88
C GLN A 112 -12.20 -4.45 19.37
N GLN A 113 -10.99 -4.72 18.88
CA GLN A 113 -10.76 -5.09 17.48
C GLN A 113 -11.56 -6.34 17.08
N ASP A 114 -12.24 -6.28 15.94
CA ASP A 114 -12.96 -7.41 15.38
C ASP A 114 -12.04 -8.21 14.44
N VAL A 115 -11.36 -9.19 15.03
CA VAL A 115 -10.43 -10.07 14.31
C VAL A 115 -11.14 -10.86 13.21
N LYS A 116 -12.40 -11.27 13.41
CA LYS A 116 -13.15 -12.04 12.40
C LYS A 116 -13.43 -11.17 11.18
N LYS A 117 -13.86 -9.92 11.41
CA LYS A 117 -14.06 -8.93 10.35
C LYS A 117 -12.77 -8.64 9.59
N ASN A 118 -11.67 -8.42 10.31
CA ASN A 118 -10.35 -8.22 9.69
C ASN A 118 -9.96 -9.42 8.79
N ASN A 119 -10.15 -10.65 9.27
CA ASN A 119 -9.84 -11.85 8.49
C ASN A 119 -10.71 -12.04 7.24
N ILE A 120 -11.90 -11.43 7.19
CA ILE A 120 -12.77 -11.44 6.00
C ILE A 120 -12.39 -10.32 5.04
N ILE A 121 -12.07 -9.13 5.56
CA ILE A 121 -11.80 -7.93 4.75
C ILE A 121 -10.39 -7.98 4.14
N SER A 122 -9.37 -8.39 4.90
CA SER A 122 -7.97 -8.33 4.46
C SER A 122 -7.68 -9.09 3.16
N PRO A 123 -8.17 -10.33 2.95
CA PRO A 123 -7.95 -11.03 1.67
C PRO A 123 -8.61 -10.34 0.47
N VAL A 124 -9.74 -9.66 0.69
CA VAL A 124 -10.42 -8.91 -0.38
C VAL A 124 -9.69 -7.61 -0.68
N LEU A 125 -9.19 -6.92 0.35
CA LEU A 125 -8.30 -5.77 0.18
C LEU A 125 -7.03 -6.14 -0.60
N GLU A 126 -6.41 -7.27 -0.26
CA GLU A 126 -5.24 -7.79 -0.97
C GLU A 126 -5.58 -8.12 -2.44
N HIS A 127 -6.76 -8.67 -2.70
CA HIS A 127 -7.22 -8.91 -4.07
C HIS A 127 -7.39 -7.60 -4.85
N ILE A 128 -8.02 -6.58 -4.24
CA ILE A 128 -8.20 -5.26 -4.86
C ILE A 128 -6.84 -4.61 -5.13
N SER A 129 -5.92 -4.64 -4.16
CA SER A 129 -4.59 -4.05 -4.31
C SER A 129 -3.82 -4.70 -5.45
N LYS A 130 -3.73 -6.04 -5.48
CA LYS A 130 -3.06 -6.79 -6.56
C LYS A 130 -3.67 -6.49 -7.93
N SER A 131 -4.98 -6.31 -7.99
CA SER A 131 -5.68 -5.94 -9.24
C SER A 131 -5.27 -4.55 -9.71
N LEU A 132 -5.23 -3.56 -8.82
CA LEU A 132 -4.82 -2.18 -9.14
C LEU A 132 -3.32 -2.09 -9.50
N GLU A 133 -2.46 -2.84 -8.80
CA GLU A 133 -1.03 -2.97 -9.11
C GLU A 133 -0.80 -3.58 -10.50
N SER A 134 -1.59 -4.58 -10.89
CA SER A 134 -1.50 -5.18 -12.24
C SER A 134 -1.81 -4.17 -13.36
N PHE A 135 -2.53 -3.09 -13.04
CA PHE A 135 -2.82 -1.99 -13.95
C PHE A 135 -1.88 -0.79 -13.76
N ARG A 136 -0.86 -0.91 -12.89
CA ARG A 136 0.09 0.14 -12.50
C ARG A 136 -0.62 1.40 -11.99
N LYS A 137 -1.59 1.23 -11.09
CA LYS A 137 -2.36 2.33 -10.48
C LYS A 137 -1.85 2.63 -9.09
N HIS A 138 -1.73 3.91 -8.76
CA HIS A 138 -1.49 4.30 -7.38
C HIS A 138 -2.80 4.23 -6.61
N TYR A 139 -2.75 3.56 -5.47
CA TYR A 139 -3.89 3.40 -4.59
C TYR A 139 -3.45 3.57 -3.13
N TRP A 140 -4.40 3.89 -2.27
CA TRP A 140 -4.16 4.03 -0.84
C TRP A 140 -5.45 3.76 -0.06
N LEU A 141 -5.30 3.42 1.23
CA LEU A 141 -6.43 3.38 2.14
C LEU A 141 -6.97 4.79 2.35
N ALA A 142 -8.29 4.95 2.36
CA ALA A 142 -8.95 6.23 2.55
C ALA A 142 -9.84 6.22 3.80
N GLY A 143 -10.40 7.38 4.13
CA GLY A 143 -11.51 7.51 5.07
C GLY A 143 -11.33 6.78 6.41
N GLY A 144 -12.37 6.06 6.82
CA GLY A 144 -12.39 5.30 8.07
C GLY A 144 -11.42 4.11 8.06
N THR A 145 -11.11 3.60 6.88
CA THR A 145 -10.19 2.46 6.69
C THR A 145 -8.75 2.85 7.00
N LEU A 146 -8.29 4.00 6.49
CA LEU A 146 -6.97 4.56 6.82
C LEU A 146 -6.86 4.87 8.32
N LEU A 147 -7.90 5.48 8.89
CA LEU A 147 -7.94 5.79 10.33
C LEU A 147 -7.86 4.52 11.18
N GLY A 148 -8.60 3.48 10.82
CA GLY A 148 -8.57 2.19 11.51
C GLY A 148 -7.17 1.58 11.49
N TRP A 149 -6.54 1.53 10.30
CA TRP A 149 -5.19 1.00 10.17
C TRP A 149 -4.19 1.80 11.04
N TYR A 150 -4.22 3.13 10.97
CA TYR A 150 -3.29 3.99 11.71
C TYR A 150 -3.46 3.90 13.23
N ARG A 151 -4.71 3.94 13.70
CA ARG A 151 -5.04 4.04 15.13
C ARG A 151 -5.10 2.69 15.82
N ASP A 152 -5.61 1.68 15.12
CA ASP A 152 -6.03 0.40 15.69
C ASP A 152 -5.33 -0.81 15.05
N CYS A 153 -4.49 -0.58 14.03
CA CYS A 153 -3.85 -1.63 13.22
C CYS A 153 -4.83 -2.67 12.65
N GLY A 154 -6.02 -2.22 12.28
CA GLY A 154 -7.08 -3.07 11.75
C GLY A 154 -8.26 -2.23 11.25
N ILE A 155 -9.36 -2.89 10.90
CA ILE A 155 -10.57 -2.20 10.49
C ILE A 155 -11.32 -1.71 11.73
N ILE A 156 -11.93 -0.52 11.65
CA ILE A 156 -12.76 -0.02 12.75
C ILE A 156 -13.93 -1.00 12.96
N PRO A 157 -14.15 -1.54 14.18
CA PRO A 157 -15.08 -2.65 14.40
C PRO A 157 -16.49 -2.39 13.87
N PHE A 158 -17.01 -1.18 14.10
CA PHE A 158 -18.38 -0.78 13.77
C PHE A 158 -18.56 -0.10 12.40
N THR A 159 -17.51 0.02 11.57
CA THR A 159 -17.67 0.52 10.19
C THR A 159 -18.46 -0.47 9.33
N GLN A 160 -19.16 0.00 8.30
CA GLN A 160 -19.96 -0.88 7.42
C GLN A 160 -19.29 -1.14 6.07
N ASP A 161 -18.30 -0.31 5.73
CA ASP A 161 -17.62 -0.23 4.45
C ASP A 161 -16.10 -0.16 4.63
N VAL A 162 -15.40 -0.32 3.51
CA VAL A 162 -13.96 -0.22 3.39
C VAL A 162 -13.65 0.80 2.29
N ASP A 163 -12.84 1.79 2.60
CA ASP A 163 -12.54 2.92 1.73
C ASP A 163 -11.13 2.77 1.14
N ILE A 164 -11.05 2.77 -0.18
CA ILE A 164 -9.79 2.79 -0.95
C ILE A 164 -9.89 3.96 -1.93
N ALA A 165 -8.77 4.57 -2.26
CA ALA A 165 -8.72 5.64 -3.23
C ALA A 165 -7.69 5.36 -4.32
N ILE A 166 -7.95 5.89 -5.51
CA ILE A 166 -7.00 6.02 -6.62
C ILE A 166 -7.02 7.45 -7.13
N TRP A 167 -6.01 7.79 -7.92
CA TRP A 167 -6.04 9.05 -8.65
C TRP A 167 -7.04 9.04 -9.81
N ALA A 168 -7.83 10.10 -9.94
CA ALA A 168 -8.80 10.25 -11.03
C ALA A 168 -8.16 10.26 -12.42
N HIS A 169 -6.99 10.90 -12.58
CA HIS A 169 -6.25 10.93 -13.85
C HIS A 169 -5.62 9.59 -14.24
N GLU A 170 -5.57 8.63 -13.31
CA GLU A 170 -5.08 7.29 -13.56
C GLU A 170 -6.21 6.30 -13.85
N TYR A 171 -7.47 6.73 -13.74
CA TYR A 171 -8.58 5.87 -14.08
C TYR A 171 -8.54 5.47 -15.56
N ASP A 172 -8.81 4.19 -15.83
CA ASP A 172 -9.13 3.70 -17.16
C ASP A 172 -10.09 2.49 -17.08
N ASP A 173 -10.68 2.14 -18.22
CA ASP A 173 -11.74 1.13 -18.31
C ASP A 173 -11.29 -0.29 -17.91
N ARG A 174 -9.99 -0.58 -17.80
CA ARG A 174 -9.51 -1.89 -17.32
C ARG A 174 -9.98 -2.16 -15.90
N ILE A 175 -10.04 -1.13 -15.05
CA ILE A 175 -10.56 -1.22 -13.67
C ILE A 175 -12.01 -1.68 -13.70
N LYS A 176 -12.85 -0.98 -14.49
CA LYS A 176 -14.28 -1.30 -14.61
C LYS A 176 -14.49 -2.69 -15.19
N LYS A 177 -13.81 -3.03 -16.29
CA LYS A 177 -13.90 -4.34 -16.94
C LYS A 177 -13.50 -5.48 -15.99
N HIS A 178 -12.42 -5.28 -15.22
CA HIS A 178 -11.95 -6.27 -14.26
C HIS A 178 -13.00 -6.53 -13.18
N PHE A 179 -13.47 -5.50 -12.48
CA PHE A 179 -14.39 -5.67 -11.35
C PHE A 179 -15.85 -5.96 -11.76
N LEU A 180 -16.26 -5.77 -13.02
CA LEU A 180 -17.55 -6.27 -13.50
C LEU A 180 -17.60 -7.80 -13.59
N GLY A 181 -16.51 -8.43 -14.02
CA GLY A 181 -16.41 -9.89 -14.20
C GLY A 181 -15.74 -10.63 -13.03
N ASN A 182 -15.41 -9.92 -11.95
CA ASN A 182 -14.64 -10.48 -10.85
C ASN A 182 -15.53 -11.32 -9.90
N LYS A 183 -15.02 -12.49 -9.50
CA LYS A 183 -15.75 -13.44 -8.64
C LYS A 183 -15.55 -13.22 -7.14
N ILE A 184 -14.54 -12.45 -6.74
CA ILE A 184 -14.19 -12.18 -5.34
C ILE A 184 -14.90 -10.91 -4.86
N VAL A 185 -14.87 -9.86 -5.69
CA VAL A 185 -15.44 -8.56 -5.37
C VAL A 185 -15.88 -7.87 -6.67
N ARG A 186 -17.15 -7.53 -6.76
CA ARG A 186 -17.77 -7.03 -8.01
C ARG A 186 -18.30 -5.63 -7.85
N ILE A 187 -18.39 -4.90 -8.97
CA ILE A 187 -19.09 -3.61 -8.99
C ILE A 187 -20.58 -3.84 -8.69
N TRP A 188 -21.04 -3.27 -7.58
CA TRP A 188 -22.45 -3.20 -7.19
C TRP A 188 -23.10 -1.92 -7.74
N GLY A 189 -22.35 -0.82 -7.78
CA GLY A 189 -22.83 0.43 -8.31
C GLY A 189 -21.71 1.44 -8.53
N THR A 190 -22.07 2.55 -9.17
CA THR A 190 -21.19 3.71 -9.36
C THR A 190 -21.93 4.96 -8.93
N LEU A 191 -21.21 5.91 -8.32
CA LEU A 191 -21.78 7.20 -7.95
C LEU A 191 -20.95 8.33 -8.57
N GLY A 192 -21.62 9.41 -8.98
CA GLY A 192 -20.96 10.57 -9.62
C GLY A 192 -20.65 10.43 -11.09
N LEU A 193 -19.82 11.34 -11.55
CA LEU A 193 -19.32 11.44 -12.92
C LEU A 193 -17.79 11.36 -12.88
N LEU A 194 -17.15 10.87 -13.94
CA LEU A 194 -15.69 10.71 -13.97
C LEU A 194 -14.94 12.02 -13.68
N ASN A 195 -15.49 13.16 -14.06
CA ASN A 195 -14.96 14.50 -13.75
C ASN A 195 -15.57 15.13 -12.46
N ASP A 196 -16.50 14.45 -11.80
CA ASP A 196 -17.11 14.90 -10.55
C ASP A 196 -17.42 13.75 -9.58
N SER A 197 -16.52 13.59 -8.60
CA SER A 197 -16.76 12.79 -7.41
C SER A 197 -17.01 11.30 -7.70
N PHE A 198 -16.40 10.73 -8.74
CA PHE A 198 -16.65 9.35 -9.13
C PHE A 198 -16.20 8.35 -8.06
N GLU A 199 -16.99 7.30 -7.84
CA GLU A 199 -16.60 6.15 -7.02
C GLU A 199 -17.24 4.86 -7.56
N PHE A 200 -16.52 3.76 -7.43
CA PHE A 200 -17.11 2.43 -7.55
C PHE A 200 -17.48 1.93 -6.16
N ARG A 201 -18.73 1.50 -5.99
CA ARG A 201 -19.10 0.66 -4.86
C ARG A 201 -18.92 -0.79 -5.28
N LEU A 202 -17.91 -1.43 -4.72
CA LEU A 202 -17.66 -2.84 -4.88
C LEU A 202 -18.30 -3.62 -3.74
N PHE A 203 -18.63 -4.88 -3.98
CA PHE A 203 -19.26 -5.74 -2.99
C PHE A 203 -18.68 -7.15 -3.09
N ASN A 204 -18.21 -7.68 -1.97
CA ASN A 204 -18.19 -9.12 -1.74
C ASN A 204 -19.43 -9.45 -0.91
N ASP A 205 -19.95 -10.67 -0.92
CA ASP A 205 -21.28 -11.01 -0.34
C ASP A 205 -21.48 -10.70 1.17
N LYS A 206 -20.52 -10.04 1.82
CA LYS A 206 -20.51 -9.62 3.23
C LYS A 206 -20.25 -8.12 3.44
N PHE A 207 -19.42 -7.47 2.62
CA PHE A 207 -18.93 -6.10 2.84
C PHE A 207 -18.89 -5.29 1.55
N THR A 208 -19.11 -3.98 1.70
CA THR A 208 -18.92 -2.99 0.63
C THR A 208 -17.51 -2.41 0.69
N PHE A 209 -16.91 -2.21 -0.49
CA PHE A 209 -15.62 -1.56 -0.66
C PHE A 209 -15.81 -0.38 -1.62
N ASP A 210 -15.67 0.83 -1.12
CA ASP A 210 -15.79 2.03 -1.92
C ASP A 210 -14.40 2.41 -2.47
N LEU A 211 -14.28 2.42 -3.80
CA LEU A 211 -13.09 2.84 -4.53
C LEU A 211 -13.31 4.26 -5.06
N PHE A 212 -12.81 5.24 -4.31
CA PHE A 212 -12.95 6.67 -4.61
C PHE A 212 -11.93 7.12 -5.66
N LEU A 213 -12.36 8.02 -6.55
CA LEU A 213 -11.43 8.81 -7.36
C LEU A 213 -11.10 10.12 -6.63
N VAL A 214 -9.80 10.41 -6.55
CA VAL A 214 -9.27 11.64 -5.96
C VAL A 214 -8.69 12.52 -7.06
N TYR A 215 -9.08 13.79 -7.02
CA TYR A 215 -8.82 14.77 -8.08
C TYR A 215 -7.76 15.76 -7.59
N LYS A 216 -6.65 15.84 -8.33
CA LYS A 216 -5.62 16.86 -8.08
C LYS A 216 -6.16 18.23 -8.53
N ILE A 217 -6.01 19.24 -7.68
CA ILE A 217 -6.32 20.63 -8.04
C ILE A 217 -5.04 21.31 -8.50
N ASN A 218 -4.00 21.21 -7.69
CA ASN A 218 -2.69 21.79 -7.93
C ASN A 218 -1.63 20.96 -7.18
N GLN A 219 -0.44 21.53 -6.98
CA GLN A 219 0.67 20.83 -6.33
C GLN A 219 0.45 20.59 -4.82
N THR A 220 -0.45 21.33 -4.17
CA THR A 220 -0.65 21.33 -2.72
C THR A 220 -2.03 20.86 -2.29
N HIS A 221 -3.02 20.84 -3.18
CA HIS A 221 -4.40 20.53 -2.88
C HIS A 221 -5.00 19.50 -3.83
N GLN A 222 -5.92 18.73 -3.29
CA GLN A 222 -6.69 17.70 -3.95
C GLN A 222 -8.11 17.70 -3.38
N TRP A 223 -9.02 16.95 -3.99
CA TRP A 223 -10.35 16.75 -3.45
C TRP A 223 -10.90 15.37 -3.78
N CYS A 224 -11.81 14.90 -2.93
CA CYS A 224 -12.60 13.69 -3.17
C CYS A 224 -14.09 13.97 -2.94
N GLY A 225 -14.93 13.18 -3.59
CA GLY A 225 -16.36 13.19 -3.34
C GLY A 225 -16.70 12.52 -2.00
N TYR A 226 -17.76 12.98 -1.35
CA TYR A 226 -18.44 12.21 -0.32
C TYR A 226 -19.95 12.47 -0.37
N GLN A 227 -20.73 11.52 0.13
CA GLN A 227 -22.18 11.61 0.16
C GLN A 227 -22.68 11.79 1.59
N VAL A 228 -23.63 12.71 1.77
CA VAL A 228 -24.42 12.82 3.00
C VAL A 228 -25.89 12.77 2.63
N LYS A 229 -26.59 11.73 3.08
CA LYS A 229 -27.97 11.44 2.68
C LYS A 229 -28.08 11.34 1.16
N ARG A 230 -28.80 12.26 0.50
CA ARG A 230 -28.96 12.32 -0.96
C ARG A 230 -28.16 13.44 -1.62
N HIS A 231 -27.31 14.12 -0.86
CA HIS A 231 -26.51 15.23 -1.34
C HIS A 231 -25.05 14.82 -1.49
N LYS A 232 -24.43 15.30 -2.57
CA LYS A 232 -23.03 15.07 -2.88
C LYS A 232 -22.23 16.32 -2.58
N PHE A 233 -21.09 16.13 -1.92
CA PHE A 233 -20.20 17.20 -1.50
C PHE A 233 -18.76 16.87 -1.90
N ARG A 234 -17.93 17.92 -1.97
CA ARG A 234 -16.49 17.78 -2.21
C ARG A 234 -15.75 18.08 -0.92
N ARG A 235 -14.84 17.17 -0.54
CA ARG A 235 -13.90 17.39 0.55
C ARG A 235 -12.57 17.82 -0.05
N PHE A 236 -12.14 19.03 0.25
CA PHE A 236 -10.82 19.53 -0.10
C PHE A 236 -9.81 19.06 0.93
N LEU A 237 -8.68 18.54 0.45
CA LEU A 237 -7.62 17.98 1.25
C LEU A 237 -6.29 18.60 0.82
N PRO A 238 -5.37 18.87 1.74
CA PRO A 238 -3.99 19.09 1.36
C PRO A 238 -3.43 17.81 0.73
N LYS A 239 -2.38 17.95 -0.07
CA LYS A 239 -1.59 16.81 -0.52
C LYS A 239 -1.02 16.10 0.71
N PHE A 240 -1.04 14.77 0.71
CA PHE A 240 -0.40 14.00 1.76
C PHE A 240 1.11 14.18 1.62
N ASP A 241 1.73 14.79 2.63
CA ASP A 241 3.19 14.84 2.71
C ASP A 241 3.72 13.48 3.15
N LYS A 242 4.83 13.05 2.54
CA LYS A 242 5.58 11.89 3.03
C LYS A 242 6.22 12.31 4.35
N VAL A 243 5.69 11.83 5.47
CA VAL A 243 6.41 11.88 6.76
C VAL A 243 7.66 11.01 6.66
#